data_AF-X1FTD4-F1
#
_entry.id   AF-X1FTD4-F1
#
_cell.length_a   1.000
_cell.length_b   1.000
_cell.length_c   1.000
_cell.angle_alpha   90.00
_cell.angle_beta   90.00
_cell.angle_gamma   90.00
#
_symmetry.space_group_name_H-M   'P 1'
#
loop_
_entity.id
_entity.type
_entity.pdbx_description
1 polymer ?
#
loop_
_entity_poly.entity_id
_entity_poly.type
_entity_poly.pdbx_seq_one_letter_code
_entity_poly.pdbx_strand_id
1 'polypeptide(L)'
;MYSFLNKELEGHQITKQYALGRFRADLVIDNKLIIEIKYNLDTPAKYRSLLGQLAEYIGWDGRIIILLVGKTDPDLKERLNSYLKKEDLCGTLSYEGDKVTVCEK
;
A
#
# COMPACT_ATOMS: atom_id res chain seq x y z
N MET A 1 -17.89 0.22 -0.77
CA MET A 1 -16.51 0.66 -0.44
C MET A 1 -16.35 2.17 -0.58
N TYR A 2 -16.51 2.77 -1.76
CA TYR A 2 -16.29 4.22 -1.93
C TYR A 2 -17.29 5.12 -1.21
N SER A 3 -18.57 4.74 -1.20
CA SER A 3 -19.59 5.44 -0.41
C SER A 3 -19.26 5.44 1.09
N PHE A 4 -18.66 4.34 1.56
CA PHE A 4 -18.18 4.22 2.93
C PHE A 4 -16.96 5.12 3.15
N LEU A 5 -15.93 5.07 2.29
CA LEU A 5 -14.76 5.93 2.42
C LEU A 5 -15.10 7.43 2.37
N ASN A 6 -15.98 7.85 1.45
CA ASN A 6 -16.40 9.25 1.37
C ASN A 6 -17.17 9.71 2.62
N LYS A 7 -17.86 8.79 3.30
CA LYS A 7 -18.59 9.08 4.54
C LYS A 7 -17.64 9.14 5.73
N GLU A 8 -16.74 8.17 5.85
CA GLU A 8 -15.81 8.07 7.00
C GLU A 8 -14.65 9.07 6.90
N LEU A 9 -14.32 9.54 5.70
CA LEU A 9 -13.27 10.54 5.43
C LEU A 9 -13.89 11.81 4.85
N GLU A 10 -15.04 12.23 5.39
CA GLU A 10 -15.67 13.48 4.99
C GLU A 10 -14.71 14.66 5.20
N GLY A 11 -14.59 15.52 4.19
CA GLY A 11 -13.65 16.65 4.20
C GLY A 11 -12.25 16.34 3.65
N HIS A 12 -11.93 15.08 3.35
CA HIS A 12 -10.68 14.69 2.72
C HIS A 12 -10.84 14.46 1.20
N GLN A 13 -9.85 14.89 0.41
CA GLN A 13 -9.82 14.66 -1.03
C GLN A 13 -9.38 13.22 -1.32
N ILE A 14 -10.30 12.41 -1.85
CA ILE A 14 -10.01 11.04 -2.30
C ILE A 14 -9.89 11.02 -3.82
N THR A 15 -8.69 10.73 -4.32
CA THR A 15 -8.42 10.54 -5.75
C THR A 15 -8.29 9.04 -6.04
N LYS A 16 -9.14 8.54 -6.94
CA LYS A 16 -9.11 7.13 -7.39
C LYS A 16 -8.24 7.00 -8.62
N GLN A 17 -7.60 5.84 -8.76
CA GLN A 17 -6.75 5.51 -9.91
C GLN A 17 -5.78 6.66 -10.20
N TYR A 18 -5.17 7.17 -9.14
CA TYR A 18 -4.30 8.33 -9.22
C TYR A 18 -3.14 8.01 -10.17
N ALA A 19 -2.87 8.91 -11.10
CA ALA A 19 -1.77 8.79 -12.04
C ALA A 19 -1.03 10.13 -12.16
N LEU A 20 0.26 10.13 -11.84
CA LEU A 20 1.15 11.28 -12.02
C LEU A 20 2.49 10.81 -12.61
N GLY A 21 2.72 11.06 -13.89
CA GLY A 21 3.89 10.54 -14.59
C GLY A 21 3.88 9.00 -14.61
N ARG A 22 4.91 8.39 -14.01
CA ARG A 22 4.99 6.92 -13.86
C ARG A 22 4.24 6.40 -12.63
N PHE A 23 4.00 7.26 -11.65
CA PHE A 23 3.36 6.89 -10.40
C PHE A 23 1.87 6.59 -10.65
N ARG A 24 1.44 5.39 -10.25
CA ARG A 24 0.04 4.96 -10.31
C ARG A 24 -0.35 4.27 -9.03
N ALA A 25 -1.44 4.70 -8.40
CA ALA A 25 -1.97 4.09 -7.18
C ALA A 25 -3.50 3.93 -7.25
N ASP A 26 -4.03 2.93 -6.54
CA ASP A 26 -5.48 2.70 -6.51
C ASP A 26 -6.23 3.87 -5.87
N LEU A 27 -5.71 4.37 -4.74
CA LEU A 27 -6.29 5.50 -4.02
C LEU A 27 -5.19 6.40 -3.44
N VAL A 28 -5.42 7.71 -3.53
CA VAL A 28 -4.63 8.74 -2.85
C VAL A 28 -5.57 9.65 -2.06
N ILE A 29 -5.26 9.87 -0.80
CA ILE A 29 -6.00 10.75 0.12
C ILE A 29 -5.12 11.96 0.43
N ASP A 30 -5.64 13.17 0.16
CA ASP A 30 -5.00 14.47 0.40
C ASP A 30 -3.57 14.61 -0.14
N ASN A 31 -3.20 13.85 -1.17
CA ASN A 31 -1.82 13.74 -1.64
C ASN A 31 -0.81 13.39 -0.52
N LYS A 32 -1.25 12.72 0.54
CA LYS A 32 -0.43 12.34 1.70
C LYS A 32 -0.50 10.87 2.05
N LEU A 33 -1.58 10.19 1.68
CA LEU A 33 -1.76 8.77 1.98
C LEU A 33 -2.10 8.01 0.71
N ILE A 34 -1.30 7.01 0.40
CA ILE A 34 -1.56 6.04 -0.67
C ILE A 34 -2.21 4.82 -0.05
N ILE A 35 -3.26 4.30 -0.70
CA ILE A 35 -3.81 2.98 -0.39
C ILE A 35 -3.72 2.14 -1.66
N GLU A 36 -2.91 1.09 -1.60
CA GLU A 36 -2.72 0.10 -2.65
C GLU A 36 -3.46 -1.19 -2.28
N ILE A 37 -4.31 -1.70 -3.16
CA ILE A 37 -5.12 -2.89 -2.91
C ILE A 37 -4.58 -4.04 -3.75
N LYS A 38 -4.14 -5.11 -3.09
CA LYS A 38 -3.68 -6.34 -3.76
C LYS A 38 -4.60 -7.51 -3.49
N TYR A 39 -5.35 -7.86 -4.53
CA TYR A 39 -6.19 -9.04 -4.53
C TYR A 39 -5.38 -10.30 -4.85
N ASN A 40 -5.43 -11.28 -3.94
CA ASN A 40 -4.77 -12.58 -4.01
C ASN A 40 -3.26 -12.48 -4.26
N LEU A 41 -2.45 -12.11 -3.27
CA LEU A 41 -0.98 -12.14 -3.38
C LEU A 41 -0.47 -13.59 -3.26
N ASP A 42 -0.68 -14.38 -4.30
CA ASP A 42 -0.51 -15.84 -4.30
C ASP A 42 0.47 -16.36 -5.37
N THR A 43 1.10 -15.46 -6.11
CA THR A 43 2.07 -15.82 -7.16
C THR A 43 3.30 -14.92 -7.15
N PRO A 44 4.48 -15.43 -7.55
CA PRO A 44 5.70 -14.63 -7.65
C PRO A 44 5.57 -13.42 -8.60
N ALA A 45 4.73 -13.52 -9.65
CA ALA A 45 4.51 -12.42 -10.57
C ALA A 45 3.79 -11.24 -9.90
N LYS A 46 2.74 -11.52 -9.10
CA LYS A 46 2.03 -10.50 -8.33
C LYS A 46 2.93 -9.86 -7.28
N TYR A 47 3.76 -10.66 -6.61
CA TYR A 47 4.77 -10.16 -5.67
C TYR A 47 5.76 -9.20 -6.33
N ARG A 48 6.36 -9.58 -7.47
CA ARG A 48 7.28 -8.71 -8.21
C ARG A 48 6.60 -7.41 -8.68
N SER A 49 5.34 -7.49 -9.10
CA SER A 49 4.55 -6.32 -9.48
C SER A 49 4.37 -5.35 -8.30
N LEU A 50 4.01 -5.87 -7.13
CA LEU A 50 3.89 -5.07 -5.90
C LEU A 50 5.22 -4.40 -5.52
N LEU A 51 6.34 -5.11 -5.59
CA LEU A 51 7.65 -4.51 -5.31
C LEU A 51 7.99 -3.39 -6.29
N GLY A 52 7.65 -3.56 -7.57
CA GLY A 52 7.84 -2.51 -8.58
C GLY A 52 7.07 -1.24 -8.22
N GLN A 53 5.82 -1.36 -7.80
CA GLN A 53 5.03 -0.22 -7.35
C GLN A 53 5.59 0.40 -6.07
N LEU A 54 6.00 -0.41 -5.09
CA LEU A 54 6.60 0.11 -3.86
C LEU A 54 7.87 0.91 -4.15
N ALA A 55 8.70 0.45 -5.08
CA ALA A 55 9.89 1.18 -5.51
C ALA A 55 9.54 2.56 -6.11
N GLU A 56 8.42 2.67 -6.84
CA GLU A 56 7.90 3.95 -7.32
C GLU A 56 7.37 4.84 -6.17
N TYR A 57 6.83 4.22 -5.11
CA TYR A 57 6.23 4.95 -3.99
C TYR A 57 7.23 5.45 -2.95
N ILE A 58 8.46 4.90 -2.89
CA ILE A 58 9.49 5.31 -1.91
C ILE A 58 9.75 6.83 -1.92
N GLY A 59 9.69 7.46 -3.10
CA GLY A 59 9.90 8.91 -3.25
C GLY A 59 8.71 9.79 -2.86
N TRP A 60 7.56 9.21 -2.49
CA TRP A 60 6.37 9.96 -2.08
C TRP A 60 6.57 10.57 -0.69
N ASP A 61 6.16 11.82 -0.44
CA ASP A 61 6.35 12.48 0.87
C ASP A 61 5.21 12.19 1.88
N GLY A 62 4.71 10.96 1.87
CA GLY A 62 3.55 10.56 2.66
C GLY A 62 3.56 9.09 3.07
N ARG A 63 2.44 8.59 3.59
CA ARG A 63 2.29 7.19 4.02
C ARG A 63 1.72 6.30 2.92
N ILE A 64 2.00 5.01 3.02
CA ILE A 64 1.49 3.98 2.11
C ILE A 64 0.83 2.89 2.94
N ILE A 65 -0.39 2.52 2.60
CA ILE A 65 -1.09 1.36 3.14
C ILE A 65 -1.23 0.34 2.02
N ILE A 66 -0.74 -0.88 2.26
CA ILE A 66 -0.98 -2.03 1.40
C ILE A 66 -2.10 -2.85 2.02
N LEU A 67 -3.24 -2.93 1.33
CA LEU A 67 -4.36 -3.79 1.70
C LEU A 67 -4.25 -5.11 0.92
N LEU A 68 -3.81 -6.16 1.59
CA LEU A 68 -3.85 -7.53 1.07
C LEU A 68 -5.26 -8.08 1.27
N VAL A 69 -5.92 -8.45 0.18
CA VAL A 69 -7.31 -8.93 0.19
C VAL A 69 -7.38 -10.30 -0.49
N GLY A 70 -8.13 -11.22 0.11
CA GLY A 70 -8.28 -12.57 -0.42
C GLY A 70 -7.14 -13.49 0.00
N LYS A 71 -6.71 -14.41 -0.87
CA LYS A 71 -5.69 -15.41 -0.52
C LYS A 71 -4.28 -14.83 -0.66
N THR A 72 -3.60 -14.64 0.46
CA THR A 72 -2.15 -14.35 0.49
C THR A 72 -1.38 -15.64 0.70
N ASP A 73 -0.34 -15.87 -0.11
CA ASP A 73 0.63 -16.93 0.15
C ASP A 73 1.54 -16.50 1.33
N PRO A 74 1.65 -17.32 2.40
CA PRO A 74 2.44 -16.97 3.58
C PRO A 74 3.91 -16.69 3.28
N ASP A 75 4.52 -17.42 2.35
CA ASP A 75 5.93 -17.24 1.99
C ASP A 75 6.11 -15.90 1.27
N LEU A 76 5.16 -15.51 0.42
CA LEU A 76 5.19 -14.20 -0.25
C LEU A 76 4.98 -13.06 0.75
N LYS A 77 4.15 -13.25 1.77
CA LYS A 77 3.97 -12.29 2.87
C LYS A 77 5.25 -12.13 3.69
N GLU A 78 5.91 -13.21 4.05
CA GLU A 78 7.19 -13.17 4.77
C GLU A 78 8.26 -12.45 3.95
N ARG A 79 8.32 -12.71 2.64
CA ARG A 79 9.23 -12.02 1.72
C ARG A 79 8.90 -10.54 1.56
N LEU A 80 7.61 -10.16 1.58
CA LEU A 80 7.21 -8.76 1.58
C LEU A 80 7.67 -8.05 2.86
N ASN A 81 7.40 -8.65 4.02
CA ASN A 81 7.83 -8.08 5.31
C ASN A 81 9.36 -7.96 5.41
N SER A 82 10.08 -8.97 4.91
CA SER A 82 11.56 -8.96 4.86
C SER A 82 12.08 -7.84 3.97
N TYR A 83 11.44 -7.62 2.82
CA TYR A 83 11.76 -6.50 1.92
C TYR A 83 11.51 -5.16 2.63
N LEU A 84 10.32 -4.95 3.21
CA LEU A 84 9.99 -3.70 3.87
C LEU A 84 10.94 -3.38 5.04
N LYS A 85 11.32 -4.38 5.82
CA LYS A 85 12.31 -4.23 6.89
C LYS A 85 13.70 -3.88 6.37
N LYS A 86 14.13 -4.51 5.26
CA LYS A 86 15.43 -4.23 4.64
C LYS A 86 15.52 -2.80 4.11
N GLU A 87 14.43 -2.29 3.55
CA GLU A 87 14.35 -0.93 3.00
C GLU A 87 13.97 0.11 4.07
N ASP A 88 13.92 -0.27 5.35
CA ASP A 88 13.53 0.59 6.49
C ASP A 88 12.16 1.28 6.30
N LEU A 89 11.22 0.56 5.66
CA LEU A 89 9.89 1.06 5.34
C LEU A 89 8.84 0.73 6.40
N CYS A 90 9.14 -0.20 7.31
CA CYS A 90 8.27 -0.57 8.43
C CYS A 90 9.09 -0.77 9.72
N GLY A 91 8.68 -0.10 10.79
CA GLY A 91 9.13 -0.31 12.16
C GLY A 91 8.48 -1.55 12.77
N THR A 92 9.19 -2.18 13.70
CA THR A 92 8.78 -3.49 14.24
C THR A 92 7.49 -3.47 15.05
N LEU A 93 7.05 -2.33 15.58
CA LEU A 93 5.88 -2.20 16.46
C LEU A 93 5.36 -0.75 16.42
N SER A 94 4.07 -0.58 16.11
CA SER A 94 3.24 0.65 16.18
C SER A 94 3.02 1.42 14.87
N TYR A 95 1.74 1.73 14.60
CA TYR A 95 1.23 2.51 13.47
C TYR A 95 1.77 3.96 13.40
N GLU A 96 2.56 4.39 14.38
CA GLU A 96 3.11 5.74 14.48
C GLU A 96 4.61 5.74 14.15
N GLY A 97 4.93 5.80 12.86
CA GLY A 97 6.29 6.01 12.37
C GLY A 97 6.54 5.43 10.99
N ASP A 98 5.79 4.38 10.64
CA ASP A 98 6.04 3.61 9.44
C ASP A 98 5.69 4.36 8.16
N LYS A 99 6.57 4.19 7.16
CA LYS A 99 6.33 4.64 5.80
C LYS A 99 5.25 3.78 5.13
N VAL A 100 5.34 2.47 5.33
CA VAL A 100 4.47 1.47 4.73
C VAL A 100 3.81 0.62 5.82
N THR A 101 2.49 0.55 5.80
CA THR A 101 1.70 -0.34 6.66
C THR A 101 1.04 -1.42 5.82
N VAL A 102 1.16 -2.69 6.21
CA VAL A 102 0.50 -3.82 5.54
C VAL A 102 -0.67 -4.29 6.39
N CYS A 103 -1.87 -4.28 5.83
CA CYS A 103 -3.07 -4.83 6.45
C CYS A 103 -3.57 -6.02 5.63
N GLU A 104 -4.12 -7.04 6.28
CA GLU A 104 -4.68 -8.23 5.64
C GLU A 104 -6.15 -8.40 6.03
N LYS A 105 -7.00 -8.75 5.05
CA LYS A 105 -8.44 -8.96 5.26
C LYS A 105 -9.03 -10.04 4.36
#